data_AF-A0A6I6W5B2-F1
#
_entry.id   AF-A0A6I6W5B2-F1
#
_cell.length_a   1.000
_cell.length_b   1.000
_cell.length_c   1.000
_cell.angle_alpha   90.00
_cell.angle_beta   90.00
_cell.angle_gamma   90.00
#
_symmetry.space_group_name_H-M   'P 1'
#
loop_
_entity.id
_entity.type
_entity.pdbx_description
1 polymer ?
#
loop_
_entity_poly.entity_id
_entity_poly.type
_entity_poly.pdbx_seq_one_letter_code
_entity_poly.pdbx_strand_id
1 'polypeptide(L)'
;MSDDGFSELAARSAKVKNENLQLLLGLRAFERKLLDLVEGLGCGGNSETVVFDEILDQEHEPMGHTACYLAFTGRELMIGWKQVPCPSEEDYWTLCPLDKADTDLHRRISDHKVLNSLVADLLVNLDREYLKTTSVVQSLSQFVTVEKAAMDADLDGLFHGNRMLSDSWLKARGCVLTDPELSITLSCSHIETVLKACLKSLGETGYQKDAIEKLGSKVLDILKKSSVIDEATSQMMRGVCE
;
A
#
# COMPACT_ATOMS: atom_id res chain seq x y z
N MET A 1 -26.86 -54.35 -25.71
CA MET A 1 -25.75 -53.37 -25.63
C MET A 1 -24.69 -54.01 -24.75
N SER A 2 -23.48 -54.23 -25.25
CA SER A 2 -22.43 -54.90 -24.45
C SER A 2 -21.87 -53.94 -23.41
N ASP A 3 -21.61 -54.44 -22.19
CA ASP A 3 -20.99 -53.68 -21.10
C ASP A 3 -19.64 -53.06 -21.52
N ASP A 4 -18.94 -53.68 -22.47
CA ASP A 4 -17.67 -53.18 -23.04
C ASP A 4 -17.77 -51.77 -23.64
N GLY A 5 -18.91 -51.42 -24.24
CA GLY A 5 -19.10 -50.09 -24.84
C GLY A 5 -19.25 -48.98 -23.80
N PHE A 6 -19.92 -49.28 -22.69
CA PHE A 6 -20.06 -48.33 -21.58
C PHE A 6 -18.76 -48.19 -20.79
N SER A 7 -17.98 -49.27 -20.63
CA SER A 7 -16.65 -49.21 -20.01
C SER A 7 -15.67 -48.35 -20.81
N GLU A 8 -15.62 -48.49 -22.14
CA GLU A 8 -14.77 -47.66 -23.00
C GLU A 8 -15.22 -46.19 -23.00
N LEU A 9 -16.52 -45.92 -23.04
CA LEU A 9 -17.07 -44.56 -22.90
C LEU A 9 -16.68 -43.95 -21.55
N ALA A 10 -16.77 -44.71 -20.46
CA ALA A 10 -16.38 -44.25 -19.13
C ALA A 10 -14.89 -43.90 -19.06
N ALA A 11 -14.02 -44.74 -19.63
CA ALA A 11 -12.58 -44.49 -19.68
C ALA A 11 -12.25 -43.21 -20.47
N ARG A 12 -12.85 -43.02 -21.65
CA ARG A 12 -12.66 -41.80 -22.46
C ARG A 12 -13.23 -40.56 -21.78
N SER A 13 -14.39 -40.67 -21.15
CA SER A 13 -15.00 -39.59 -20.39
C SER A 13 -14.13 -39.16 -19.22
N ALA A 14 -13.57 -40.12 -18.47
CA ALA A 14 -12.64 -39.84 -17.38
C ALA A 14 -11.38 -39.10 -17.88
N LYS A 15 -10.84 -39.50 -19.03
CA LYS A 15 -9.69 -38.83 -19.65
C LYS A 15 -10.00 -37.37 -19.96
N VAL A 16 -11.11 -37.08 -20.66
CA VAL A 16 -11.51 -35.69 -20.99
C VAL A 16 -11.76 -34.86 -19.74
N LYS A 17 -12.45 -35.42 -18.73
CA LYS A 17 -12.67 -34.75 -17.45
C LYS A 17 -11.36 -34.40 -16.74
N ASN A 18 -10.37 -35.29 -16.79
CA ASN A 18 -9.06 -35.03 -16.21
C ASN A 18 -8.33 -33.89 -16.94
N GLU A 19 -8.30 -33.88 -18.27
CA GLU A 19 -7.68 -32.79 -19.04
C GLU A 19 -8.35 -31.43 -18.76
N ASN A 20 -9.69 -31.40 -18.71
CA ASN A 20 -10.43 -30.19 -18.38
C ASN A 20 -10.13 -29.69 -16.95
N LEU A 21 -9.94 -30.61 -16.00
CA LEU A 21 -9.53 -30.27 -14.64
C LEU A 21 -8.10 -29.69 -14.62
N GLN A 22 -7.16 -30.29 -15.35
CA GLN A 22 -5.78 -29.80 -15.42
C GLN A 22 -5.72 -28.39 -16.03
N LEU A 23 -6.55 -28.09 -17.01
CA LEU A 23 -6.69 -26.76 -17.60
C LEU A 23 -7.09 -25.71 -16.56
N LEU A 24 -8.17 -25.97 -15.80
CA LEU A 24 -8.61 -25.08 -14.73
C LEU A 24 -7.54 -24.94 -13.62
N LEU A 25 -6.89 -26.04 -13.24
CA LEU A 25 -5.81 -26.01 -12.25
C LEU A 25 -4.61 -25.19 -12.73
N GLY A 26 -4.26 -25.27 -14.02
CA GLY A 26 -3.21 -24.46 -14.64
C GLY A 26 -3.53 -22.96 -14.55
N LEU A 27 -4.77 -22.57 -14.87
CA LEU A 27 -5.22 -21.19 -14.75
C LEU A 27 -5.23 -20.70 -13.29
N ARG A 28 -5.64 -21.55 -12.34
CA ARG A 28 -5.57 -21.23 -10.91
C ARG A 28 -4.15 -21.13 -10.38
N ALA A 29 -3.21 -21.91 -10.92
CA ALA A 29 -1.80 -21.79 -10.58
C ALA A 29 -1.21 -20.48 -11.14
N PHE A 30 -1.61 -20.08 -12.35
CA PHE A 30 -1.25 -18.80 -12.93
C PHE A 30 -1.83 -17.62 -12.12
N GLU A 31 -3.10 -17.67 -11.72
CA GLU A 31 -3.73 -16.71 -10.80
C GLU A 31 -2.93 -16.53 -9.51
N ARG A 32 -2.58 -17.63 -8.84
CA ARG A 32 -1.78 -17.59 -7.61
C ARG A 32 -0.43 -16.94 -7.83
N LYS A 33 0.25 -17.26 -8.94
CA LYS A 33 1.52 -16.63 -9.27
C LYS A 33 1.39 -15.12 -9.47
N LEU A 34 0.30 -14.65 -10.09
CA LEU A 34 0.04 -13.22 -10.20
C LEU A 34 -0.18 -12.60 -8.82
N LEU A 35 -1.00 -13.22 -7.98
CA LEU A 35 -1.24 -12.76 -6.60
C LEU A 35 0.06 -12.65 -5.82
N ASP A 36 0.90 -13.68 -5.81
CA ASP A 36 2.18 -13.67 -5.10
C ASP A 36 3.10 -12.51 -5.56
N LEU A 37 2.99 -12.07 -6.80
CA LEU A 37 3.82 -11.01 -7.38
C LEU A 37 3.27 -9.59 -7.14
N VAL A 38 1.95 -9.42 -7.05
CA VAL A 38 1.32 -8.09 -7.04
C VAL A 38 0.34 -7.87 -5.89
N GLU A 39 0.22 -8.82 -4.96
CA GLU A 39 -0.59 -8.69 -3.76
C GLU A 39 -0.23 -7.42 -2.97
N GLY A 40 -1.25 -6.72 -2.48
CA GLY A 40 -1.10 -5.47 -1.74
C GLY A 40 -0.83 -4.23 -2.60
N LEU A 41 -0.52 -4.39 -3.89
CA LEU A 41 -0.29 -3.25 -4.80
C LEU A 41 -1.57 -2.69 -5.41
N GLY A 42 -2.68 -3.45 -5.35
CA GLY A 42 -3.97 -3.04 -5.93
C GLY A 42 -3.95 -2.91 -7.46
N CYS A 43 -2.94 -3.49 -8.11
CA CYS A 43 -2.75 -3.40 -9.56
C CYS A 43 -3.50 -4.54 -10.27
N GLY A 44 -4.25 -4.18 -11.31
CA GLY A 44 -4.95 -5.11 -12.19
C GLY A 44 -4.55 -4.92 -13.65
N GLY A 45 -5.05 -5.79 -14.52
CA GLY A 45 -4.75 -5.73 -15.94
C GLY A 45 -5.68 -6.61 -16.76
N ASN A 46 -5.66 -6.41 -18.08
CA ASN A 46 -6.47 -7.18 -19.03
C ASN A 46 -5.57 -7.73 -20.14
N SER A 47 -5.85 -8.96 -20.57
CA SER A 47 -5.24 -9.51 -21.77
C SER A 47 -5.75 -8.81 -23.03
N GLU A 48 -5.07 -9.05 -24.15
CA GLU A 48 -5.66 -8.84 -25.47
C GLU A 48 -6.99 -9.58 -25.59
N THR A 49 -7.91 -8.98 -26.34
CA THR A 49 -9.17 -9.62 -26.71
C THR A 49 -8.92 -10.64 -27.80
N VAL A 50 -9.48 -11.84 -27.64
CA VAL A 50 -9.50 -12.90 -28.63
C VAL A 50 -10.93 -13.13 -29.11
N VAL A 51 -11.06 -13.46 -30.39
CA VAL A 51 -12.33 -13.75 -31.06
C VAL A 51 -12.41 -15.24 -31.32
N PHE A 52 -13.56 -15.86 -31.02
CA PHE A 52 -13.83 -17.26 -31.30
C PHE A 52 -15.31 -17.52 -31.54
N ASP A 53 -15.58 -18.65 -32.21
CA ASP A 53 -16.89 -19.16 -32.61
C ASP A 53 -17.72 -18.19 -33.47
N GLU A 54 -17.77 -18.47 -34.78
CA GLU A 54 -18.69 -17.80 -35.69
C GLU A 54 -20.13 -18.21 -35.35
N ILE A 55 -20.95 -17.21 -35.03
CA ILE A 55 -22.38 -17.36 -34.85
C ILE A 55 -22.97 -17.38 -36.25
N LEU A 56 -23.46 -18.54 -36.68
CA LEU A 56 -24.07 -18.71 -38.00
C LEU A 56 -25.59 -18.50 -37.93
N ASP A 57 -26.19 -18.02 -39.03
CA ASP A 57 -27.63 -18.03 -39.20
C ASP A 57 -28.20 -19.38 -39.65
N GLN A 58 -29.49 -19.39 -39.97
CA GLN A 58 -30.19 -20.58 -40.46
C GLN A 58 -29.69 -21.04 -41.85
N GLU A 59 -29.01 -20.17 -42.60
CA GLU A 59 -28.43 -20.42 -43.92
C GLU A 59 -26.94 -20.77 -43.84
N HIS A 60 -26.38 -20.89 -42.62
CA HIS A 60 -24.96 -21.11 -42.33
C HIS A 60 -24.05 -19.93 -42.71
N GLU A 61 -24.59 -18.71 -42.80
CA GLU A 61 -23.80 -17.51 -43.01
C GLU A 61 -23.34 -16.88 -41.67
N PRO A 62 -22.10 -16.36 -41.58
CA PRO A 62 -21.60 -15.73 -40.36
C PRO A 62 -22.37 -14.45 -40.02
N MET A 63 -23.10 -14.47 -38.91
CA MET A 63 -23.80 -13.30 -38.36
C MET A 63 -23.06 -12.63 -37.21
N GLY A 64 -22.09 -13.31 -36.58
CA GLY A 64 -21.35 -12.73 -35.46
C GLY A 64 -20.26 -13.64 -34.92
N HIS A 65 -19.68 -13.26 -33.80
CA HIS A 65 -18.67 -14.03 -33.09
C HIS A 65 -18.72 -13.78 -31.58
N THR A 66 -18.10 -14.65 -30.79
CA THR A 66 -17.85 -14.39 -29.37
C THR A 66 -16.46 -13.79 -29.21
N ALA A 67 -16.35 -12.68 -28.49
CA ALA A 67 -15.08 -12.12 -28.07
C ALA A 67 -14.86 -12.42 -26.59
N CYS A 68 -13.63 -12.71 -26.18
CA CYS A 68 -13.26 -12.83 -24.76
C CYS A 68 -11.88 -12.25 -24.45
N TYR A 69 -11.65 -11.96 -23.18
CA TYR A 69 -10.35 -11.58 -22.64
C TYR A 69 -10.23 -12.09 -21.20
N LEU A 70 -9.00 -12.16 -20.70
CA LEU A 70 -8.68 -12.52 -19.33
C LEU A 70 -8.39 -11.24 -18.53
N ALA A 71 -9.12 -11.05 -17.43
CA ALA A 71 -9.00 -9.90 -16.55
C ALA A 71 -8.37 -10.34 -15.22
N PHE A 72 -7.33 -9.67 -14.76
CA PHE A 72 -6.84 -9.79 -13.39
C PHE A 72 -7.22 -8.54 -12.60
N THR A 73 -8.03 -8.70 -11.55
CA THR A 73 -8.57 -7.56 -10.79
C THR A 73 -7.67 -7.04 -9.68
N GLY A 74 -6.47 -7.60 -9.54
CA GLY A 74 -5.65 -7.45 -8.33
C GLY A 74 -6.01 -8.44 -7.21
N ARG A 75 -7.03 -9.28 -7.41
CA ARG A 75 -7.49 -10.29 -6.43
C ARG A 75 -7.79 -11.65 -7.04
N GLU A 76 -8.32 -11.67 -8.26
CA GLU A 76 -8.67 -12.91 -8.95
C GLU A 76 -8.63 -12.71 -10.47
N LEU A 77 -8.56 -13.84 -11.17
CA LEU A 77 -8.77 -13.91 -12.60
C LEU A 77 -10.25 -14.08 -12.92
N MET A 78 -10.72 -13.27 -13.85
CA MET A 78 -12.04 -13.34 -14.43
C MET A 78 -11.95 -13.39 -15.95
N ILE A 79 -12.92 -14.02 -16.59
CA ILE A 79 -13.06 -14.07 -18.04
C ILE A 79 -14.15 -13.08 -18.43
N GLY A 80 -13.76 -12.04 -19.17
CA GLY A 80 -14.69 -11.16 -19.84
C GLY A 80 -15.09 -11.75 -21.17
N TRP A 81 -16.38 -11.81 -21.48
CA TRP A 81 -16.86 -12.25 -22.80
C TRP A 81 -18.08 -11.46 -23.27
N LYS A 82 -18.29 -11.42 -24.59
CA LYS A 82 -19.50 -10.87 -25.23
C LYS A 82 -19.70 -11.43 -26.64
N GLN A 83 -20.92 -11.34 -27.17
CA GLN A 83 -21.21 -11.64 -28.57
C GLN A 83 -21.16 -10.36 -29.41
N VAL A 84 -20.68 -10.46 -30.64
CA VAL A 84 -20.45 -9.34 -31.56
C VAL A 84 -20.97 -9.71 -32.96
N PRO A 85 -21.95 -9.00 -33.53
CA PRO A 85 -22.69 -7.88 -32.94
C PRO A 85 -23.57 -8.37 -31.79
N CYS A 86 -23.69 -7.54 -30.74
CA CYS A 86 -24.54 -7.87 -29.60
C CYS A 86 -26.00 -7.59 -29.97
N PRO A 87 -26.94 -8.55 -29.80
CA PRO A 87 -28.35 -8.31 -30.08
C PRO A 87 -29.06 -7.40 -29.06
N SER A 88 -28.42 -7.06 -27.92
CA SER A 88 -28.94 -6.11 -26.94
C SER A 88 -28.46 -4.68 -27.17
N GLU A 89 -29.27 -3.69 -26.76
CA GLU A 89 -28.90 -2.26 -26.80
C GLU A 89 -27.70 -1.92 -25.90
N GLU A 90 -27.40 -2.78 -24.92
CA GLU A 90 -26.28 -2.65 -23.99
C GLU A 90 -25.09 -3.54 -24.44
N ASP A 91 -24.02 -2.91 -24.94
CA ASP A 91 -22.75 -3.56 -25.36
C ASP A 91 -21.76 -3.70 -24.19
N TYR A 92 -22.18 -4.38 -23.12
CA TYR A 92 -21.33 -4.62 -21.95
C TYR A 92 -20.63 -5.98 -21.99
N TRP A 93 -19.42 -6.02 -21.44
CA TRP A 93 -18.71 -7.26 -21.19
C TRP A 93 -19.31 -8.00 -19.99
N THR A 94 -19.56 -9.29 -20.16
CA THR A 94 -19.94 -10.16 -19.04
C THR A 94 -18.68 -10.71 -18.38
N LEU A 95 -18.50 -10.46 -17.08
CA LEU A 95 -17.39 -11.00 -16.29
C LEU A 95 -17.80 -12.29 -15.59
N CYS A 96 -17.02 -13.34 -15.80
CA CYS A 96 -17.24 -14.66 -15.22
C CYS A 96 -16.02 -15.15 -14.44
N PRO A 97 -16.17 -15.54 -13.16
CA PRO A 97 -15.12 -16.21 -12.41
C PRO A 97 -14.65 -17.51 -13.08
N LEU A 98 -13.38 -17.88 -12.91
CA LEU A 98 -12.81 -19.08 -13.54
C LEU A 98 -13.58 -20.37 -13.20
N ASP A 99 -14.09 -20.53 -11.98
CA ASP A 99 -14.84 -21.73 -11.56
C ASP A 99 -16.25 -21.84 -12.17
N LYS A 100 -16.78 -20.72 -12.69
CA LYS A 100 -18.12 -20.66 -13.29
C LYS A 100 -18.07 -20.67 -14.82
N ALA A 101 -16.92 -20.41 -15.42
CA ALA A 101 -16.75 -20.49 -16.86
C ALA A 101 -16.73 -21.94 -17.34
N ASP A 102 -17.25 -22.16 -18.55
CA ASP A 102 -17.18 -23.45 -19.20
C ASP A 102 -15.74 -23.77 -19.66
N THR A 103 -15.54 -25.04 -20.02
CA THR A 103 -14.23 -25.52 -20.46
C THR A 103 -13.79 -24.91 -21.80
N ASP A 104 -14.72 -24.53 -22.68
CA ASP A 104 -14.35 -23.95 -23.97
C ASP A 104 -13.75 -22.57 -23.78
N LEU A 105 -14.35 -21.74 -22.92
CA LEU A 105 -13.77 -20.48 -22.46
C LEU A 105 -12.40 -20.69 -21.85
N HIS A 106 -12.24 -21.66 -20.94
CA HIS A 106 -10.93 -21.98 -20.35
C HIS A 106 -9.87 -22.29 -21.41
N ARG A 107 -10.21 -23.08 -22.44
CA ARG A 107 -9.25 -23.47 -23.49
C ARG A 107 -8.77 -22.26 -24.27
N ARG A 108 -9.69 -21.33 -24.60
CA ARG A 108 -9.37 -20.12 -25.37
C ARG A 108 -8.47 -19.17 -24.58
N ILE A 109 -8.81 -18.89 -23.33
CA ILE A 109 -8.04 -17.94 -22.51
C ILE A 109 -6.73 -18.50 -21.97
N SER A 110 -6.54 -19.83 -22.08
CA SER A 110 -5.27 -20.49 -21.74
C SER A 110 -4.21 -20.39 -22.84
N ASP A 111 -4.54 -19.79 -23.99
CA ASP A 111 -3.56 -19.55 -25.04
C ASP A 111 -2.39 -18.70 -24.50
N HIS A 112 -1.16 -19.10 -24.83
CA HIS A 112 0.03 -18.45 -24.30
C HIS A 112 0.10 -16.97 -24.68
N LYS A 113 -0.42 -16.58 -25.85
CA LYS A 113 -0.49 -15.19 -26.27
C LYS A 113 -1.40 -14.38 -25.34
N VAL A 114 -2.55 -14.93 -24.96
CA VAL A 114 -3.49 -14.30 -24.02
C VAL A 114 -2.82 -14.10 -22.67
N LEU A 115 -2.25 -15.17 -22.10
CA LEU A 115 -1.57 -15.11 -20.80
C LEU A 115 -0.41 -14.12 -20.80
N ASN A 116 0.41 -14.10 -21.85
CA ASN A 116 1.53 -13.17 -21.97
C ASN A 116 1.08 -11.72 -22.14
N SER A 117 0.01 -11.48 -22.90
CA SER A 117 -0.53 -10.13 -23.07
C SER A 117 -1.06 -9.55 -21.75
N LEU A 118 -1.67 -10.38 -20.90
CA LEU A 118 -2.08 -9.97 -19.55
C LEU A 118 -0.87 -9.59 -18.70
N VAL A 119 0.20 -10.40 -18.73
CA VAL A 119 1.44 -10.09 -17.99
C VAL A 119 2.05 -8.79 -18.50
N ALA A 120 2.07 -8.56 -19.82
CA ALA A 120 2.55 -7.32 -20.42
C ALA A 120 1.74 -6.09 -19.97
N ASP A 121 0.42 -6.19 -19.95
CA ASP A 121 -0.47 -5.12 -19.46
C ASP A 121 -0.23 -4.83 -17.97
N LEU A 122 -0.07 -5.88 -17.16
CA LEU A 122 0.26 -5.74 -15.73
C LEU A 122 1.60 -5.03 -15.50
N LEU A 123 2.64 -5.32 -16.30
CA LEU A 123 3.92 -4.61 -16.20
C LEU A 123 3.76 -3.12 -16.46
N VAL A 124 3.02 -2.75 -17.51
CA VAL A 124 2.73 -1.34 -17.84
C VAL A 124 1.94 -0.65 -16.72
N ASN A 125 0.96 -1.34 -16.14
CA ASN A 125 0.15 -0.79 -15.07
C ASN A 125 0.97 -0.65 -13.76
N LEU A 126 1.88 -1.58 -13.46
CA LEU A 126 2.80 -1.46 -12.33
C LEU A 126 3.76 -0.28 -12.48
N ASP A 127 4.35 -0.08 -13.66
CA ASP A 127 5.20 1.09 -13.93
C ASP A 127 4.43 2.40 -13.73
N ARG A 128 3.15 2.43 -14.15
CA ARG A 128 2.27 3.57 -13.94
C ARG A 128 1.99 3.84 -12.46
N GLU A 129 1.70 2.81 -11.67
CA GLU A 129 1.48 2.95 -10.23
C GLU A 129 2.75 3.37 -9.48
N TYR A 130 3.91 2.87 -9.91
CA TYR A 130 5.20 3.34 -9.40
C TYR A 130 5.41 4.84 -9.66
N LEU A 131 5.17 5.32 -10.88
CA LEU A 131 5.33 6.73 -11.23
C LEU A 131 4.39 7.65 -10.44
N LYS A 132 3.15 7.22 -10.19
CA LYS A 132 2.22 7.97 -9.32
C LYS A 132 2.73 8.04 -7.88
N THR A 133 3.21 6.94 -7.35
CA THR A 133 3.64 6.83 -5.95
C THR A 133 4.96 7.57 -5.71
N THR A 134 5.93 7.44 -6.62
CA THR A 134 7.26 8.03 -6.46
C THR A 134 7.21 9.55 -6.37
N SER A 135 6.35 10.19 -7.17
CA SER A 135 6.16 11.65 -7.11
C SER A 135 5.62 12.09 -5.76
N VAL A 136 4.65 11.38 -5.19
CA VAL A 136 4.07 11.70 -3.89
C VAL A 136 5.10 11.48 -2.76
N VAL A 137 5.83 10.37 -2.80
CA VAL A 137 6.90 10.07 -1.84
C VAL A 137 8.00 11.13 -1.88
N GLN A 138 8.38 11.60 -3.07
CA GLN A 138 9.36 12.67 -3.22
C GLN A 138 8.87 13.98 -2.63
N SER A 139 7.62 14.38 -2.92
CA SER A 139 7.02 15.60 -2.34
C SER A 139 6.91 15.52 -0.82
N LEU A 140 6.51 14.36 -0.27
CA LEU A 140 6.44 14.16 1.18
C LEU A 140 7.82 14.23 1.83
N SER A 141 8.83 13.63 1.21
CA SER A 141 10.22 13.68 1.68
C SER A 141 10.77 15.11 1.68
N GLN A 142 10.44 15.90 0.64
CA GLN A 142 10.80 17.32 0.57
C GLN A 142 10.11 18.12 1.67
N PHE A 143 8.80 17.94 1.86
CA PHE A 143 8.05 18.59 2.93
C PHE A 143 8.66 18.31 4.31
N VAL A 144 8.91 17.03 4.64
CA VAL A 144 9.55 16.63 5.90
C VAL A 144 10.93 17.27 6.06
N THR A 145 11.71 17.36 4.97
CA THR A 145 13.04 17.98 5.00
C THR A 145 12.96 19.49 5.27
N VAL A 146 12.01 20.19 4.64
CA VAL A 146 11.79 21.63 4.83
C VAL A 146 11.32 21.92 6.26
N GLU A 147 10.31 21.20 6.73
CA GLU A 147 9.80 21.34 8.10
C GLU A 147 10.90 21.04 9.13
N LYS A 148 11.72 20.01 8.87
CA LYS A 148 12.88 19.69 9.71
C LYS A 148 13.90 20.83 9.75
N ALA A 149 14.19 21.45 8.61
CA ALA A 149 15.13 22.57 8.55
C ALA A 149 14.58 23.83 9.23
N ALA A 150 13.28 24.08 9.13
CA ALA A 150 12.61 25.17 9.84
C ALA A 150 12.69 24.97 11.36
N MET A 151 12.35 23.78 11.86
CA MET A 151 12.50 23.45 13.29
C MET A 151 13.94 23.58 13.78
N ASP A 152 14.93 23.18 12.96
CA ASP A 152 16.34 23.35 13.31
C ASP A 152 16.75 24.82 13.38
N ALA A 153 16.31 25.65 12.42
CA ALA A 153 16.61 27.07 12.42
C ALA A 153 16.00 27.79 13.63
N ASP A 154 14.76 27.45 13.98
CA ASP A 154 14.09 27.97 15.18
C ASP A 154 14.85 27.58 16.45
N LEU A 155 15.26 26.32 16.56
CA LEU A 155 16.02 25.83 17.72
C LEU A 155 17.43 26.42 17.79
N ASP A 156 18.14 26.58 16.68
CA ASP A 156 19.43 27.26 16.63
C ASP A 156 19.31 28.75 16.99
N GLY A 157 18.20 29.38 16.63
CA GLY A 157 17.85 30.74 17.09
C GLY A 157 17.60 30.81 18.59
N LEU A 158 16.81 29.88 19.14
CA LEU A 158 16.52 29.79 20.58
C LEU A 158 17.74 29.43 21.41
N PHE A 159 18.64 28.58 20.90
CA PHE A 159 19.85 28.15 21.57
C PHE A 159 21.09 28.99 21.24
N HIS A 160 20.93 30.15 20.58
CA HIS A 160 22.05 30.96 20.13
C HIS A 160 23.05 31.24 21.27
N GLY A 161 24.26 30.69 21.15
CA GLY A 161 25.32 30.78 22.17
C GLY A 161 25.45 29.58 23.13
N ASN A 162 24.55 28.59 23.10
CA ASN A 162 24.60 27.40 23.96
C ASN A 162 24.78 26.09 23.16
N ARG A 163 26.02 25.86 22.68
CA ARG A 163 26.41 24.66 21.90
C ARG A 163 26.04 23.34 22.56
N MET A 164 26.09 23.26 23.89
CA MET A 164 25.76 22.04 24.62
C MET A 164 24.29 21.61 24.42
N LEU A 165 23.36 22.57 24.37
CA LEU A 165 21.94 22.29 24.13
C LEU A 165 21.68 21.88 22.69
N SER A 166 22.27 22.60 21.72
CA SER A 166 22.15 22.25 20.30
C SER A 166 22.75 20.85 20.01
N ASP A 167 23.93 20.54 20.52
CA ASP A 167 24.56 19.22 20.35
C ASP A 167 23.75 18.08 21.00
N SER A 168 23.16 18.33 22.16
CA SER A 168 22.30 17.36 22.85
C SER A 168 21.00 17.08 22.09
N TRP A 169 20.40 18.12 21.50
CA TRP A 169 19.21 17.98 20.66
C TRP A 169 19.53 17.20 19.37
N LEU A 170 20.61 17.56 18.67
CA LEU A 170 21.04 16.90 17.45
C LEU A 170 21.31 15.40 17.65
N LYS A 171 21.90 15.02 18.80
CA LYS A 171 22.10 13.61 19.18
C LYS A 171 20.79 12.87 19.43
N ALA A 172 19.88 13.44 20.21
CA ALA A 172 18.59 12.82 20.47
C ALA A 172 17.81 12.56 19.18
N ARG A 173 17.86 13.53 18.28
CA ARG A 173 17.20 13.47 16.98
C ARG A 173 17.84 12.49 16.00
N GLY A 174 19.17 12.40 15.99
CA GLY A 174 19.91 11.49 15.10
C GLY A 174 19.54 10.02 15.30
N CYS A 175 18.99 9.67 16.47
CA CYS A 175 18.60 8.32 16.83
C CYS A 175 17.12 8.00 16.54
N VAL A 176 16.25 8.97 16.21
CA VAL A 176 14.79 8.73 16.08
C VAL A 176 14.44 7.57 15.14
N LEU A 177 15.15 7.47 14.02
CA LEU A 177 14.87 6.45 12.99
C LEU A 177 15.66 5.16 13.18
N THR A 178 16.80 5.20 13.87
CA THR A 178 17.73 4.07 14.01
C THR A 178 17.59 3.36 15.35
N ASP A 179 17.22 4.09 16.40
CA ASP A 179 17.03 3.62 17.77
C ASP A 179 16.04 4.56 18.52
N PRO A 180 14.72 4.31 18.39
CA PRO A 180 13.69 5.15 19.00
C PRO A 180 13.77 5.24 20.53
N GLU A 181 14.17 4.16 21.21
CA GLU A 181 14.30 4.13 22.67
C GLU A 181 15.46 5.03 23.14
N LEU A 182 16.58 4.99 22.43
CA LEU A 182 17.71 5.89 22.67
C LEU A 182 17.32 7.35 22.40
N SER A 183 16.53 7.62 21.36
CA SER A 183 16.04 8.97 21.06
C SER A 183 15.20 9.55 22.19
N ILE A 184 14.31 8.76 22.79
CA ILE A 184 13.49 9.16 23.94
C ILE A 184 14.41 9.51 25.13
N THR A 185 15.36 8.62 25.44
CA THR A 185 16.30 8.80 26.56
C THR A 185 17.13 10.08 26.41
N LEU A 186 17.66 10.32 25.22
CA LEU A 186 18.44 11.52 24.91
C LEU A 186 17.58 12.79 24.93
N SER A 187 16.32 12.71 24.49
CA SER A 187 15.36 13.82 24.56
C SER A 187 15.01 14.19 26.00
N CYS A 188 14.76 13.20 26.86
CA CYS A 188 14.55 13.44 28.30
C CYS A 188 15.77 14.11 28.95
N SER A 189 16.98 13.64 28.62
CA SER A 189 18.24 14.22 29.11
C SER A 189 18.44 15.66 28.62
N HIS A 190 18.04 15.95 27.38
CA HIS A 190 18.05 17.30 26.81
C HIS A 190 17.10 18.23 27.58
N ILE A 191 15.85 17.83 27.78
CA ILE A 191 14.83 18.60 28.53
C ILE A 191 15.32 18.87 29.96
N GLU A 192 15.86 17.85 30.64
CA GLU A 192 16.42 18.02 31.99
C GLU A 192 17.52 19.09 32.02
N THR A 193 18.41 19.07 31.04
CA THR A 193 19.51 20.05 30.91
C THR A 193 18.98 21.46 30.66
N VAL A 194 17.99 21.61 29.78
CA VAL A 194 17.33 22.90 29.51
C VAL A 194 16.69 23.46 30.79
N LEU A 195 15.88 22.66 31.50
CA LEU A 195 15.20 23.10 32.71
C LEU A 195 16.19 23.50 33.81
N LYS A 196 17.28 22.74 33.99
CA LYS A 196 18.37 23.08 34.92
C LYS A 196 19.07 24.38 34.54
N ALA A 197 19.26 24.65 33.25
CA ALA A 197 19.84 25.90 32.77
C ALA A 197 18.91 27.09 33.03
N CYS A 198 17.60 26.93 32.81
CA CYS A 198 16.59 27.95 33.13
C CYS A 198 16.57 28.30 34.63
N LEU A 199 16.57 27.28 35.51
CA LEU A 199 16.63 27.53 36.96
C LEU A 199 17.92 28.25 37.36
N LYS A 200 19.05 27.92 36.71
CA LYS A 200 20.32 28.62 36.91
C LYS A 200 20.22 30.10 36.54
N SER A 201 19.65 30.42 35.37
CA SER A 201 19.53 31.80 34.89
C SER A 201 18.55 32.62 35.72
N LEU A 202 17.57 31.95 36.34
CA LEU A 202 16.62 32.54 37.29
C LEU A 202 17.21 32.69 38.72
N GLY A 203 18.47 32.27 38.95
CA GLY A 203 19.15 32.43 40.24
C GLY A 203 18.80 31.39 41.30
N GLU A 204 18.11 30.31 40.92
CA GLU A 204 17.74 29.24 41.84
C GLU A 204 18.92 28.34 42.21
N THR A 205 18.79 27.59 43.30
CA THR A 205 19.77 26.60 43.74
C THR A 205 19.09 25.32 44.26
N GLY A 206 19.85 24.24 44.46
CA GLY A 206 19.33 22.99 45.03
C GLY A 206 18.46 22.13 44.09
N TYR A 207 18.44 22.43 42.78
CA TYR A 207 17.67 21.70 41.77
C TYR A 207 18.47 20.58 41.07
N GLN A 208 19.74 20.37 41.41
CA GLN A 208 20.68 19.54 40.66
C GLN A 208 20.31 18.05 40.64
N LYS A 209 19.61 17.57 41.67
CA LYS A 209 19.14 16.18 41.81
C LYS A 209 17.64 16.01 41.57
N ASP A 210 16.95 17.07 41.15
CA ASP A 210 15.51 16.99 40.91
C ASP A 210 15.22 16.27 39.60
N ALA A 211 14.14 15.46 39.60
CA ALA A 211 13.61 14.83 38.41
C ALA A 211 12.98 15.87 37.45
N ILE A 212 12.83 15.52 36.18
CA ILE A 212 12.31 16.40 35.11
C ILE A 212 10.99 17.07 35.50
N GLU A 213 10.03 16.32 36.05
CA GLU A 213 8.72 16.82 36.49
C GLU A 213 8.85 17.93 37.54
N LYS A 214 9.76 17.74 38.51
CA LYS A 214 10.01 18.68 39.59
C LYS A 214 10.79 19.90 39.10
N LEU A 215 11.71 19.72 38.15
CA LEU A 215 12.40 20.81 37.46
C LEU A 215 11.41 21.69 36.68
N GLY A 216 10.52 21.07 35.90
CA GLY A 216 9.49 21.76 35.12
C GLY A 216 8.54 22.57 36.01
N SER A 217 8.06 21.96 37.10
CA SER A 217 7.20 22.62 38.07
C SER A 217 7.86 23.84 38.71
N LYS A 218 9.14 23.74 39.09
CA LYS A 218 9.89 24.87 39.66
C LYS A 218 10.06 26.02 38.68
N VAL A 219 10.41 25.73 37.42
CA VAL A 219 10.52 26.77 36.37
C VAL A 219 9.19 27.48 36.18
N LEU A 220 8.09 26.73 36.09
CA LEU A 220 6.74 27.26 35.98
C LEU A 220 6.35 28.17 37.15
N ASP A 221 6.58 27.72 38.38
CA ASP A 221 6.24 28.49 39.58
C ASP A 221 6.98 29.84 39.63
N ILE A 222 8.24 29.87 39.17
CA ILE A 222 9.02 31.12 39.13
C ILE A 222 8.51 32.03 38.04
N LEU A 223 8.25 31.51 36.83
CA LEU A 223 7.74 32.30 35.71
C LEU A 223 6.34 32.87 35.98
N LYS A 224 5.49 32.14 36.72
CA LYS A 224 4.20 32.65 37.22
C LYS A 224 4.40 33.78 38.22
N LYS A 225 5.30 33.61 39.18
CA LYS A 225 5.57 34.63 40.23
C LYS A 225 6.18 35.90 39.65
N SER A 226 6.93 35.80 38.56
CA SER A 226 7.50 36.95 37.85
C SER A 226 6.55 37.58 36.82
N SER A 227 5.31 37.09 36.70
CA SER A 227 4.30 37.53 35.73
C SER A 227 4.78 37.47 34.26
N VAL A 228 5.76 36.61 33.97
CA VAL A 228 6.36 36.47 32.63
C VAL A 228 5.48 35.61 31.70
N ILE A 229 4.65 34.74 32.27
CA ILE A 229 3.72 33.87 31.54
C ILE A 229 2.29 34.03 32.05
N ASP A 230 1.32 33.96 31.14
CA ASP A 230 -0.09 33.92 31.48
C ASP A 230 -0.55 32.50 31.88
N GLU A 231 -1.79 32.39 32.37
CA GLU A 231 -2.33 31.11 32.83
C GLU A 231 -2.47 30.09 31.69
N ALA A 232 -2.74 30.54 30.46
CA ALA A 232 -2.85 29.68 29.28
C ALA A 232 -1.49 29.04 28.92
N THR A 233 -0.43 29.82 28.91
CA THR A 233 0.95 29.36 28.68
C THR A 233 1.38 28.40 29.79
N SER A 234 0.98 28.65 31.04
CA SER A 234 1.24 27.72 32.12
C SER A 234 0.49 26.39 31.98
N GLN A 235 -0.74 26.39 31.46
CA GLN A 235 -1.51 25.17 31.27
C GLN A 235 -0.90 24.32 30.14
N MET A 236 -0.46 24.93 29.04
CA MET A 236 0.27 24.22 27.97
C MET A 236 1.56 23.55 28.49
N MET A 237 2.36 24.26 29.29
CA MET A 237 3.62 23.74 29.85
C MET A 237 3.43 22.62 30.88
N ARG A 238 2.25 22.49 31.49
CA ARG A 238 1.91 21.37 32.38
C ARG A 238 1.48 20.12 31.61
N GLY A 239 1.36 20.20 30.28
CA GLY A 239 0.99 19.08 29.44
C GLY A 239 -0.45 18.63 29.66
N VAL A 240 -1.41 19.57 29.67
CA VAL A 240 -2.83 19.18 29.71
C VAL A 240 -3.17 18.45 28.41
N CYS A 241 -3.20 17.12 28.49
CA CYS A 241 -4.14 16.33 27.74
C CYS A 241 -5.53 16.69 28.25
N GLU A 242 -6.40 17.17 27.36
CA GLU A 242 -7.81 16.79 27.47
C GLU A 242 -7.95 15.31 27.06
#